data_AF-X1G4I3-F1
#
_entry.id   AF-X1G4I3-F1
#
_cell.length_a   1.000
_cell.length_b   1.000
_cell.length_c   1.000
_cell.angle_alpha   90.00
_cell.angle_beta   90.00
_cell.angle_gamma   90.00
#
_symmetry.space_group_name_H-M   'P 1'
#
loop_
_entity.id
_entity.type
_entity.pdbx_description
1 polymer ?
#
loop_
_entity_poly.entity_id
_entity_poly.type
_entity_poly.pdbx_seq_one_letter_code
_entity_poly.pdbx_strand_id
1 'polypeptide(L)'
;SAGIQWYNGFKMTIGATGTAIGTGQANTTAIVTAQGAGSYAAQLCDDLTEGGYSDWFLPSLDELVKLCDNRVAIGGFADPKYWSSSEDLYHEAWTQWFKRGTTDNHDKSMTFRVRAVRAF
;
A
#
# COMPACT_ATOMS: atom_id res chain seq x y z
N SER A 1 -8.29 7.90 -2.41
CA SER A 1 -9.03 6.82 -3.09
C SER A 1 -10.28 6.41 -2.30
N ALA A 2 -11.32 5.94 -2.98
CA ALA A 2 -12.52 5.35 -2.37
C ALA A 2 -12.29 3.90 -1.88
N GLY A 3 -11.16 3.29 -2.22
CA GLY A 3 -10.79 1.92 -1.86
C GLY A 3 -10.53 1.07 -3.11
N ILE A 4 -9.60 0.12 -3.02
CA ILE A 4 -9.27 -0.81 -4.10
C ILE A 4 -8.72 -2.13 -3.52
N GLN A 5 -8.78 -3.21 -4.29
CA GLN A 5 -8.20 -4.50 -3.91
C GLN A 5 -6.68 -4.43 -3.93
N TRP A 6 -6.02 -5.27 -3.13
CA TRP A 6 -4.55 -5.31 -3.07
C TRP A 6 -3.93 -6.03 -4.27
N TYR A 7 -4.68 -6.96 -4.86
CA TYR A 7 -4.27 -7.90 -5.90
C TYR A 7 -5.08 -7.74 -7.21
N ASN A 8 -4.61 -8.37 -8.29
CA ASN A 8 -5.24 -8.35 -9.61
C ASN A 8 -6.09 -9.61 -9.87
N GLY A 9 -6.92 -10.01 -8.92
CA GLY A 9 -7.85 -11.15 -9.07
C GLY A 9 -7.22 -12.55 -8.96
N PHE A 10 -5.89 -12.68 -9.04
CA PHE A 10 -5.18 -13.96 -8.85
C PHE A 10 -4.39 -13.99 -7.53
N LYS A 11 -4.79 -14.88 -6.62
CA LYS A 11 -4.12 -15.07 -5.32
C LYS A 11 -2.83 -15.85 -5.52
N MET A 12 -1.71 -15.24 -5.17
CA MET A 12 -0.38 -15.85 -5.20
C MET A 12 0.50 -15.24 -4.12
N THR A 13 1.54 -15.98 -3.72
CA THR A 13 2.63 -15.43 -2.92
C THR A 13 3.52 -14.59 -3.83
N ILE A 14 3.71 -13.32 -3.50
CA ILE A 14 4.56 -12.39 -4.24
C ILE A 14 5.96 -12.34 -3.64
N GLY A 15 6.08 -12.50 -2.33
CA GLY A 15 7.33 -12.32 -1.58
C GLY A 15 7.62 -10.87 -1.20
N ALA A 16 6.63 -9.97 -1.35
CA ALA A 16 6.72 -8.56 -0.99
C ALA A 16 6.52 -8.34 0.51
N THR A 17 7.31 -9.00 1.36
CA THR A 17 7.07 -9.07 2.82
C THR A 17 7.78 -7.96 3.62
N GLY A 18 8.55 -7.10 2.97
CA GLY A 18 9.29 -6.04 3.66
C GLY A 18 8.34 -5.09 4.40
N THR A 19 8.52 -4.93 5.71
CA THR A 19 7.72 -3.98 6.51
C THR A 19 8.49 -2.69 6.80
N ALA A 20 9.82 -2.75 6.85
CA ALA A 20 10.68 -1.65 7.27
C ALA A 20 10.55 -0.41 6.37
N ILE A 21 10.91 0.75 6.92
CA ILE A 21 11.06 1.98 6.15
C ILE A 21 12.11 1.79 5.05
N GLY A 22 11.79 2.20 3.84
CA GLY A 22 12.62 2.04 2.64
C GLY A 22 12.32 0.78 1.83
N THR A 23 11.40 -0.08 2.27
CA THR A 23 11.05 -1.32 1.54
C THR A 23 9.83 -1.18 0.62
N GLY A 24 9.06 -0.09 0.74
CA GLY A 24 7.79 0.05 0.02
C GLY A 24 7.95 0.06 -1.50
N GLN A 25 8.99 0.69 -2.03
CA GLN A 25 9.27 0.71 -3.47
C GLN A 25 9.56 -0.69 -4.00
N ALA A 26 10.47 -1.42 -3.36
CA ALA A 26 10.83 -2.78 -3.79
C ALA A 26 9.63 -3.73 -3.73
N ASN A 27 8.82 -3.64 -2.68
CA ASN A 27 7.57 -4.39 -2.57
C ASN A 27 6.61 -4.04 -3.71
N THR A 28 6.37 -2.75 -3.96
CA THR A 28 5.44 -2.28 -5.00
C THR A 28 5.86 -2.82 -6.37
N THR A 29 7.14 -2.70 -6.71
CA THR A 29 7.69 -3.24 -7.97
C THR A 29 7.52 -4.76 -8.05
N ALA A 30 7.74 -5.50 -6.97
CA ALA A 30 7.53 -6.96 -6.95
C ALA A 30 6.05 -7.32 -7.16
N ILE A 31 5.13 -6.58 -6.54
CA ILE A 31 3.69 -6.79 -6.69
C ILE A 31 3.26 -6.52 -8.13
N VAL A 32 3.67 -5.39 -8.70
CA VAL A 32 3.33 -5.00 -10.07
C VAL A 32 3.87 -6.01 -11.08
N THR A 33 5.11 -6.45 -10.90
CA THR A 33 5.75 -7.46 -11.74
C THR A 33 5.01 -8.80 -11.69
N ALA A 34 4.59 -9.24 -10.49
CA ALA A 34 3.94 -10.54 -10.32
C ALA A 34 2.48 -10.55 -10.78
N GLN A 35 1.73 -9.48 -10.54
CA GLN A 35 0.30 -9.37 -10.85
C GLN A 35 0.01 -8.89 -12.28
N GLY A 36 1.00 -8.29 -12.94
CA GLY A 36 0.87 -7.75 -14.29
C GLY A 36 -0.07 -6.54 -14.37
N ALA A 37 -0.41 -6.14 -15.59
CA ALA A 37 -1.27 -4.99 -15.84
C ALA A 37 -2.68 -5.21 -15.26
N GLY A 38 -3.22 -4.20 -14.58
CA GLY A 38 -4.53 -4.27 -13.95
C GLY A 38 -4.88 -3.02 -13.17
N SER A 39 -5.88 -3.13 -12.30
CA SER A 39 -6.28 -2.05 -11.39
C SER A 39 -6.36 -2.57 -9.97
N TYR A 40 -5.29 -2.33 -9.20
CA TYR A 40 -5.10 -2.78 -7.83
C TYR A 40 -4.18 -1.81 -7.08
N ALA A 41 -4.05 -2.00 -5.77
CA ALA A 41 -3.43 -1.03 -4.85
C ALA A 41 -2.01 -0.60 -5.28
N ALA A 42 -1.14 -1.56 -5.59
CA ALA A 42 0.24 -1.28 -5.99
C ALA A 42 0.31 -0.58 -7.36
N GLN A 43 -0.40 -1.10 -8.37
CA GLN A 43 -0.44 -0.50 -9.71
C GLN A 43 -0.95 0.95 -9.68
N LEU A 44 -1.99 1.24 -8.89
CA LEU A 44 -2.54 2.60 -8.78
C LEU A 44 -1.52 3.60 -8.21
N CYS A 45 -0.63 3.14 -7.33
CA CYS A 45 0.45 3.98 -6.81
C CYS A 45 1.62 4.08 -7.80
N ASP A 46 1.98 2.99 -8.48
CA ASP A 46 3.07 2.91 -9.46
C ASP A 46 2.78 3.75 -10.72
N ASP A 47 1.53 3.77 -11.18
CA ASP A 47 1.08 4.57 -12.33
C ASP A 47 0.93 6.07 -12.02
N LEU A 48 0.99 6.46 -10.75
CA LEU A 48 0.69 7.83 -10.34
C LEU A 48 1.78 8.78 -10.87
N THR A 49 1.34 9.82 -11.59
CA THR A 49 2.17 10.98 -11.91
C THR A 49 1.55 12.21 -11.29
N GLU A 50 2.19 12.75 -10.26
CA GLU A 50 1.70 13.89 -9.49
C GLU A 50 2.86 14.81 -9.07
N GLY A 51 2.64 16.13 -9.15
CA GLY A 51 3.66 17.12 -8.78
C GLY A 51 4.92 17.11 -9.66
N GLY A 52 4.85 16.53 -10.86
CA GLY A 52 6.00 16.35 -11.75
C GLY A 52 6.85 15.11 -11.47
N TYR A 53 6.38 14.24 -10.57
CA TYR A 53 7.06 13.00 -10.19
C TYR A 53 6.24 11.77 -10.60
N SER A 54 6.94 10.71 -11.01
CA SER A 54 6.39 9.41 -11.43
C SER A 54 7.06 8.24 -10.71
N ASP A 55 7.70 8.50 -9.57
CA ASP A 55 8.43 7.55 -8.72
C ASP A 55 7.62 7.24 -7.44
N TRP A 56 6.30 7.22 -7.58
CA TRP A 56 5.37 6.97 -6.50
C TRP A 56 5.17 5.47 -6.29
N PHE A 57 5.01 5.06 -5.04
CA PHE A 57 4.82 3.66 -4.68
C PHE A 57 3.87 3.48 -3.51
N LEU A 58 3.39 2.24 -3.33
CA LEU A 58 2.56 1.86 -2.18
C LEU A 58 3.48 1.65 -0.96
N PRO A 59 3.30 2.38 0.15
CA PRO A 59 4.21 2.33 1.29
C PRO A 59 4.24 0.95 1.94
N SER A 60 5.40 0.55 2.47
CA SER A 60 5.50 -0.59 3.38
C SER A 60 4.71 -0.32 4.68
N LEU A 61 4.52 -1.36 5.50
CA LEU A 61 3.77 -1.23 6.74
C LEU A 61 4.33 -0.13 7.66
N ASP A 62 5.64 -0.09 7.89
CA ASP A 62 6.23 0.88 8.82
C ASP A 62 6.21 2.30 8.24
N GLU A 63 6.33 2.45 6.91
CA GLU A 63 6.14 3.75 6.24
C GLU A 63 4.71 4.25 6.43
N LEU A 64 3.72 3.36 6.28
CA LEU A 64 2.31 3.68 6.45
C LEU A 64 1.96 3.99 7.92
N VAL A 65 2.58 3.27 8.88
CA VAL A 65 2.51 3.59 10.30
C VAL A 65 3.06 5.00 10.55
N LYS A 66 4.21 5.37 9.96
CA LYS A 66 4.76 6.73 10.11
C LYS A 66 3.86 7.80 9.50
N LEU A 67 3.21 7.53 8.37
CA LEU A 67 2.18 8.45 7.83
C LEU A 67 1.01 8.59 8.79
N CYS A 68 0.57 7.48 9.41
CA CYS A 68 -0.51 7.49 10.40
C CYS A 68 -0.11 8.30 11.65
N ASP A 69 1.09 8.11 12.20
CA ASP A 69 1.59 8.86 13.36
C ASP A 69 1.59 10.38 13.09
N ASN A 70 1.93 10.77 11.85
CA ASN A 70 2.01 12.18 11.42
C ASN A 70 0.74 12.69 10.73
N ARG A 71 -0.36 11.93 10.76
CA ARG A 71 -1.58 12.22 9.97
C ARG A 71 -2.20 13.59 10.24
N VAL A 72 -2.05 14.11 11.47
CA VAL A 72 -2.55 15.44 11.86
C VAL A 72 -1.75 16.55 11.18
N ALA A 73 -0.43 16.42 11.13
CA ALA A 73 0.45 17.42 10.53
C ALA A 73 0.38 17.40 8.98
N ILE A 74 0.26 16.21 8.39
CA ILE A 74 0.22 16.02 6.93
C ILE A 74 -1.18 16.34 6.36
N GLY A 75 -2.25 15.97 7.07
CA GLY A 75 -3.63 16.17 6.62
C GLY A 75 -4.05 15.34 5.40
N GLY A 76 -5.31 15.50 4.97
CA GLY A 76 -5.85 14.84 3.77
C GLY A 76 -6.06 13.32 3.87
N PHE A 77 -6.02 12.77 5.09
CA PHE A 77 -6.37 11.38 5.36
C PHE A 77 -7.85 11.22 5.68
N ALA A 78 -8.39 10.06 5.35
CA ALA A 78 -9.67 9.64 5.86
C ALA A 78 -9.47 8.65 7.02
N ASP A 79 -10.52 8.46 7.82
CA ASP A 79 -10.54 7.53 8.95
C ASP A 79 -10.34 6.03 8.68
N PRO A 80 -10.70 5.43 7.51
CA PRO A 80 -10.69 3.98 7.35
C PRO A 80 -9.27 3.41 7.18
N LYS A 81 -9.20 2.12 6.86
CA LYS A 81 -7.95 1.38 6.66
C LYS A 81 -7.29 1.72 5.33
N TYR A 82 -5.96 1.68 5.33
CA TYR A 82 -5.11 1.85 4.16
C TYR A 82 -4.26 0.60 3.96
N TRP A 83 -4.14 0.17 2.71
CA TRP A 83 -3.22 -0.90 2.31
C TRP A 83 -1.77 -0.44 2.44
N SER A 84 -0.92 -1.33 2.94
CA SER A 84 0.52 -1.28 2.73
C SER A 84 0.93 -2.21 1.58
N SER A 85 2.14 -2.09 1.07
CA SER A 85 2.75 -3.03 0.13
C SER A 85 3.33 -4.28 0.80
N SER A 86 3.24 -4.39 2.13
CA SER A 86 3.73 -5.55 2.88
C SER A 86 2.71 -6.70 2.80
N GLU A 87 3.08 -7.74 2.07
CA GLU A 87 2.38 -9.02 2.02
C GLU A 87 2.59 -9.79 3.34
N ASP A 88 1.53 -10.44 3.83
CA ASP A 88 1.61 -11.33 4.99
C ASP A 88 1.54 -12.80 4.57
N LEU A 89 0.49 -13.14 3.82
CA LEU A 89 0.26 -14.46 3.24
C LEU A 89 -0.17 -14.36 1.78
N TYR A 90 -0.23 -15.48 1.08
CA TYR A 90 -0.64 -15.53 -0.33
C TYR A 90 -2.02 -14.87 -0.58
N HIS A 91 -2.90 -14.84 0.42
CA HIS A 91 -4.23 -14.25 0.36
C HIS A 91 -4.40 -13.01 1.25
N GLU A 92 -3.40 -12.61 2.04
CA GLU A 92 -3.51 -11.50 3.01
C GLU A 92 -2.39 -10.46 2.86
N ALA A 93 -2.69 -9.21 3.16
CA ALA A 93 -1.71 -8.12 3.21
C ALA A 93 -1.97 -7.23 4.42
N TRP A 94 -0.95 -6.47 4.81
CA TRP A 94 -1.01 -5.60 5.97
C TRP A 94 -1.72 -4.28 5.67
N THR A 95 -2.50 -3.81 6.63
CA THR A 95 -3.18 -2.52 6.63
C THR A 95 -2.86 -1.70 7.87
N GLN A 96 -3.03 -0.38 7.74
CA GLN A 96 -3.02 0.56 8.85
C GLN A 96 -4.38 1.23 8.97
N TRP A 97 -4.98 1.19 10.16
CA TRP A 97 -6.20 1.93 10.45
C TRP A 97 -5.87 3.33 10.98
N PHE A 98 -6.17 4.36 10.19
CA PHE A 98 -5.80 5.75 10.52
C PHE A 98 -6.63 6.34 11.68
N LYS A 99 -7.87 5.87 11.90
CA LYS A 99 -8.68 6.30 13.05
C LYS A 99 -8.12 5.84 14.39
N ARG A 100 -7.57 4.63 14.45
CA ARG A 100 -7.14 3.99 15.73
C ARG A 100 -5.65 3.84 15.90
N GLY A 101 -4.86 4.01 14.85
CA GLY A 101 -3.41 3.78 14.91
C GLY A 101 -3.02 2.31 14.98
N THR A 102 -3.93 1.38 14.71
CA THR A 102 -3.68 -0.07 14.77
C THR A 102 -3.40 -0.66 13.39
N THR A 103 -2.49 -1.63 13.33
CA THR A 103 -2.25 -2.47 12.16
C THR A 103 -3.06 -3.76 12.22
N ASP A 104 -3.39 -4.32 11.06
CA ASP A 104 -4.14 -5.58 10.93
C ASP A 104 -3.88 -6.18 9.54
N ASN A 105 -4.02 -7.49 9.38
CA ASN A 105 -3.93 -8.16 8.09
C ASN A 105 -5.32 -8.48 7.54
N HIS A 106 -5.49 -8.42 6.23
CA HIS A 106 -6.78 -8.67 5.59
C HIS A 106 -6.66 -9.36 4.26
N ASP A 107 -7.73 -10.07 3.88
CA ASP A 107 -7.84 -10.70 2.57
C ASP A 107 -7.64 -9.65 1.46
N LYS A 108 -6.73 -9.96 0.53
CA LYS A 108 -6.35 -9.08 -0.59
C LYS A 108 -7.53 -8.72 -1.49
N SER A 109 -8.63 -9.47 -1.44
CA SER A 109 -9.88 -9.19 -2.16
C SER A 109 -10.76 -8.12 -1.51
N MET A 110 -10.48 -7.72 -0.28
CA MET A 110 -11.13 -6.57 0.33
C MET A 110 -10.67 -5.26 -0.30
N THR A 111 -11.51 -4.24 -0.24
CA THR A 111 -11.20 -2.92 -0.77
C THR A 111 -10.83 -1.96 0.36
N PHE A 112 -9.58 -1.48 0.36
CA PHE A 112 -9.11 -0.46 1.29
C PHE A 112 -8.41 0.68 0.56
N ARG A 113 -8.23 1.81 1.24
CA ARG A 113 -7.64 2.99 0.63
C ARG A 113 -6.14 2.79 0.38
N VAL A 114 -5.60 3.61 -0.50
CA VAL A 114 -4.15 3.71 -0.72
C VAL A 114 -3.71 5.15 -0.54
N ARG A 115 -2.45 5.32 -0.15
CA ARG A 115 -1.74 6.60 -0.11
C ARG A 115 -0.35 6.37 -0.69
N ALA A 116 -0.13 6.84 -1.91
CA ALA A 116 1.19 6.75 -2.51
C ALA A 116 2.20 7.62 -1.73
N VAL A 117 3.43 7.15 -1.65
CA VAL A 117 4.59 7.88 -1.13
C VAL A 117 5.75 7.80 -2.11
N ARG A 118 6.78 8.62 -1.90
CA ARG A 118 8.02 8.59 -2.67
C ARG A 118 9.23 8.74 -1.74
N ALA A 119 10.36 8.20 -2.14
CA ALA A 119 11.62 8.32 -1.42
C ALA A 119 12.40 9.57 -1.87
N PHE A 120 13.22 10.15 -0.99
CA PHE A 120 14.02 11.35 -1.24
C PHE A 120 15.44 11.20 -0.70
#